data_AF-A0A6B2DV10-F1
#
_entry.id   AF-A0A6B2DV10-F1
#
_cell.length_a   1.000
_cell.length_b   1.000
_cell.length_c   1.000
_cell.angle_alpha   90.00
_cell.angle_beta   90.00
_cell.angle_gamma   90.00
#
_symmetry.space_group_name_H-M   'P 1'
#
loop_
_entity.id
_entity.type
_entity.pdbx_description
1 polymer ?
#
loop_
_entity_poly.entity_id
_entity_poly.type
_entity_poly.pdbx_seq_one_letter_code
_entity_poly.pdbx_strand_id
1 'polypeptide(L)'
;MTGPLRPEFHEGQVLAAADLAATVAYARSAAVRHARLSHDWGIADGLGMTTVNRTDPVSGNRFAEVTVQAGLAIDGTGREIVVPAPVVLSEADFEAVNGAGGPSTEPYPV
;
A
#
# COMPACT_ATOMS: atom_id res chain seq x y z
N MET A 1 19.27 -18.33 -2.61
CA MET A 1 18.90 -16.91 -2.50
C MET A 1 20.13 -16.08 -2.79
N THR A 2 20.20 -15.43 -3.94
CA THR A 2 21.26 -14.45 -4.23
C THR A 2 20.97 -13.16 -3.47
N GLY A 3 22.00 -12.52 -2.89
CA GLY A 3 21.86 -11.24 -2.20
C GLY A 3 21.46 -10.10 -3.15
N PRO A 4 21.09 -8.91 -2.62
CA PRO A 4 20.76 -7.77 -3.47
C PRO A 4 21.99 -7.33 -4.29
N LEU A 5 21.77 -7.00 -5.56
CA LEU A 5 22.80 -6.43 -6.44
C LEU A 5 23.26 -5.09 -5.86
N ARG A 6 24.55 -4.94 -5.59
CA ARG A 6 25.18 -3.68 -5.21
C ARG A 6 25.95 -3.14 -6.42
N PRO A 7 25.52 -2.02 -7.04
CA PRO A 7 26.23 -1.46 -8.18
C PRO A 7 27.61 -0.94 -7.79
N GLU A 8 28.56 -1.10 -8.71
CA GLU A 8 29.87 -0.45 -8.69
C GLU A 8 29.96 0.46 -9.92
N PHE A 9 30.63 1.61 -9.76
CA PHE A 9 30.74 2.63 -10.80
C PHE A 9 32.19 2.98 -11.05
N HIS A 10 32.51 3.24 -12.31
CA HIS A 10 33.86 3.61 -12.75
C HIS A 10 33.86 4.91 -13.55
N GLU A 11 34.97 5.63 -13.52
CA GLU A 11 35.14 6.85 -14.30
C GLU A 11 35.00 6.58 -15.81
N GLY A 12 34.23 7.45 -16.48
CA GLY A 12 33.93 7.32 -17.92
C GLY A 12 32.91 6.23 -18.28
N GLN A 13 32.32 5.54 -17.30
CA GLN A 13 31.27 4.55 -17.55
C GLN A 13 29.99 5.22 -18.08
N VAL A 14 29.42 4.67 -19.16
CA VAL A 14 28.07 5.02 -19.62
C VAL A 14 27.05 4.29 -18.74
N LEU A 15 26.17 5.05 -18.08
CA LEU A 15 25.15 4.49 -17.19
C LEU A 15 23.90 4.10 -17.97
N ALA A 16 23.48 2.84 -17.84
CA ALA A 16 22.19 2.38 -18.33
C ALA A 16 21.09 2.64 -17.29
N ALA A 17 19.84 2.65 -17.73
CA ALA A 17 18.69 2.72 -16.83
C ALA A 17 18.70 1.61 -15.77
N ALA A 18 19.24 0.43 -16.11
CA ALA A 18 19.39 -0.69 -15.19
C ALA A 18 20.34 -0.39 -14.01
N ASP A 19 21.40 0.38 -14.24
CA ASP A 19 22.37 0.74 -13.18
C ASP A 19 21.74 1.70 -12.17
N LEU A 20 20.95 2.66 -12.67
CA LEU A 20 20.18 3.58 -11.82
C LEU A 20 19.11 2.82 -11.03
N ALA A 21 18.36 1.94 -11.71
CA ALA A 21 17.33 1.12 -11.07
C ALA A 21 17.93 0.21 -9.98
N ALA A 22 19.09 -0.39 -10.23
CA ALA A 22 19.79 -1.24 -9.26
C ALA A 22 20.23 -0.45 -8.02
N THR A 23 20.65 0.80 -8.18
CA THR A 23 21.02 1.69 -7.06
C THR A 23 19.82 1.96 -6.16
N VAL A 24 18.68 2.34 -6.75
CA VAL A 24 17.42 2.59 -6.01
C VAL A 24 16.93 1.30 -5.34
N ALA A 25 16.97 0.18 -6.07
CA ALA A 25 16.53 -1.12 -5.55
C ALA A 25 17.39 -1.60 -4.38
N TYR A 26 18.71 -1.40 -4.43
CA TYR A 26 19.63 -1.76 -3.35
C TYR A 26 19.29 -1.01 -2.05
N ALA A 27 19.16 0.33 -2.14
CA ALA A 27 18.81 1.17 -1.00
C ALA A 27 17.42 0.81 -0.43
N ARG A 28 16.41 0.67 -1.31
CA ARG A 28 15.05 0.27 -0.90
C ARG A 28 15.03 -1.09 -0.21
N SER A 29 15.76 -2.07 -0.74
CA SER A 29 15.82 -3.43 -0.17
C SER A 29 16.50 -3.46 1.20
N ALA A 30 17.46 -2.57 1.45
CA ALA A 30 18.05 -2.40 2.78
C ALA A 30 17.02 -1.82 3.77
N ALA A 31 16.31 -0.75 3.38
CA ALA A 31 15.28 -0.12 4.21
C ALA A 31 14.13 -1.07 4.55
N VAL A 32 13.62 -1.81 3.55
CA VAL A 32 12.54 -2.79 3.74
C VAL A 32 12.95 -3.89 4.72
N ARG A 33 14.19 -4.42 4.60
CA ARG A 33 14.68 -5.44 5.53
C ARG A 33 14.85 -4.90 6.95
N HIS A 34 15.34 -3.68 7.09
CA HIS A 34 15.45 -3.01 8.40
C HIS A 34 14.07 -2.82 9.04
N ALA A 35 13.11 -2.28 8.30
CA ALA A 35 11.74 -2.09 8.75
C ALA A 35 11.07 -3.43 9.14
N ARG A 36 11.25 -4.48 8.32
CA ARG A 36 10.63 -5.79 8.55
C ARG A 36 11.20 -6.57 9.74
N LEU A 37 12.51 -6.48 9.97
CA LEU A 37 13.21 -7.37 10.91
C LEU A 37 13.57 -6.70 12.23
N SER A 38 13.56 -5.38 12.29
CA SER A 38 14.00 -4.61 13.46
C SER A 38 12.88 -3.82 14.13
N HIS A 39 11.69 -3.75 13.51
CA HIS A 39 10.56 -2.97 14.00
C HIS A 39 9.24 -3.73 13.84
N ASP A 40 8.28 -3.36 14.68
CA ASP A 40 6.89 -3.75 14.46
C ASP A 40 6.32 -2.95 13.28
N TRP A 41 5.42 -3.59 12.54
CA TRP A 41 4.66 -2.98 11.45
C TRP A 41 3.41 -2.29 11.98
N GLY A 42 2.86 -1.35 11.21
CA GLY A 42 1.67 -0.58 11.60
C GLY A 42 1.66 0.85 11.08
N ILE A 43 0.72 1.65 11.61
CA ILE A 43 0.62 3.08 11.34
C ILE A 43 1.71 3.80 12.12
N ALA A 44 2.58 4.50 11.41
CA ALA A 44 3.62 5.33 12.00
C ALA A 44 3.09 6.72 12.37
N ASP A 45 2.28 7.31 11.48
CA ASP A 45 1.62 8.60 11.68
C ASP A 45 0.40 8.75 10.77
N GLY A 46 -0.58 9.55 11.21
CA GLY A 46 -1.77 9.88 10.41
C GLY A 46 -2.66 8.67 10.09
N LEU A 47 -3.12 8.58 8.84
CA LEU A 47 -4.01 7.51 8.34
C LEU A 47 -5.32 7.34 9.12
N GLY A 48 -5.76 8.41 9.79
CA GLY A 48 -7.07 8.46 10.44
C GLY A 48 -8.19 8.31 9.40
N MET A 49 -9.34 7.84 9.85
CA MET A 49 -10.52 7.68 8.99
C MET A 49 -11.60 8.69 9.38
N THR A 50 -12.21 9.31 8.38
CA THR A 50 -13.41 10.13 8.55
C THR A 50 -14.54 9.55 7.72
N THR A 51 -15.75 9.56 8.25
CA THR A 51 -16.94 9.02 7.57
C THR A 51 -18.00 10.09 7.38
N VAL A 52 -18.66 10.04 6.22
CA VAL A 52 -19.83 10.88 5.91
C VAL A 52 -20.97 9.96 5.49
N ASN A 53 -22.11 10.07 6.17
CA ASN A 53 -23.31 9.31 5.77
C ASN A 53 -23.83 9.81 4.43
N ARG A 54 -24.10 8.88 3.52
CA ARG A 54 -24.62 9.13 2.17
C ARG A 54 -25.82 8.24 1.88
N THR A 55 -26.52 8.56 0.80
CA THR A 55 -27.60 7.74 0.26
C THR A 55 -27.41 7.64 -1.24
N ASP A 56 -27.39 6.43 -1.76
CA ASP A 56 -27.32 6.18 -3.19
C ASP A 56 -28.61 6.73 -3.83
N PRO A 57 -28.51 7.69 -4.76
CA PRO A 57 -29.68 8.33 -5.36
C PRO A 57 -30.49 7.39 -6.28
N VAL A 58 -29.90 6.28 -6.73
CA VAL A 58 -30.55 5.29 -7.60
C VAL A 58 -31.20 4.18 -6.78
N SER A 59 -30.45 3.58 -5.86
CA SER A 59 -30.96 2.44 -5.06
C SER A 59 -31.67 2.86 -3.76
N GLY A 60 -31.43 4.08 -3.27
CA GLY A 60 -31.93 4.55 -1.97
C GLY A 60 -31.19 3.96 -0.77
N ASN A 61 -30.16 3.15 -0.99
CA ASN A 61 -29.39 2.50 0.07
C ASN A 61 -28.53 3.53 0.83
N ARG A 62 -28.45 3.38 2.15
CA ARG A 62 -27.58 4.21 2.99
C ARG A 62 -26.20 3.58 3.05
N PHE A 63 -25.16 4.40 2.93
CA PHE A 63 -23.77 3.98 3.06
C PHE A 63 -22.95 5.07 3.76
N ALA A 64 -21.74 4.72 4.19
CA ALA A 64 -20.77 5.66 4.73
C ALA A 64 -19.65 5.86 3.70
N GLU A 65 -19.51 7.07 3.19
CA GLU A 65 -18.34 7.47 2.41
C GLU A 65 -17.15 7.58 3.37
N VAL A 66 -16.12 6.79 3.12
CA VAL A 66 -14.91 6.70 3.96
C VAL A 66 -13.77 7.47 3.30
N THR A 67 -13.15 8.37 4.06
CA THR A 67 -11.91 9.05 3.65
C THR A 67 -10.77 8.67 4.58
N VAL A 68 -9.66 8.24 4.02
CA VAL A 68 -8.39 8.04 4.74
C VAL A 68 -7.60 9.34 4.67
N GLN A 69 -7.19 9.85 5.82
CA GLN A 69 -6.39 11.06 5.94
C GLN A 69 -4.92 10.79 5.55
N ALA A 70 -4.17 11.85 5.28
CA ALA A 70 -2.75 11.73 4.98
C ALA A 70 -1.99 11.02 6.12
N GLY A 71 -0.92 10.29 5.77
CA GLY A 71 -0.11 9.59 6.75
C GLY A 71 0.78 8.51 6.16
N LEU A 72 1.37 7.73 7.07
CA LEU A 72 2.43 6.77 6.81
C LEU A 72 2.18 5.47 7.57
N ALA A 73 2.30 4.35 6.89
CA ALA A 73 2.34 3.03 7.51
C ALA A 73 3.48 2.18 6.94
N ILE A 74 3.90 1.20 7.73
CA ILE A 74 4.77 0.10 7.30
C ILE A 74 3.94 -1.17 7.34
N ASP A 75 3.87 -1.91 6.23
CA ASP A 75 3.19 -3.21 6.19
C ASP A 75 4.04 -4.34 6.80
N GLY A 76 3.45 -5.53 6.97
CA GLY A 76 4.15 -6.70 7.54
C GLY A 76 5.33 -7.22 6.71
N THR A 77 5.54 -6.69 5.50
CA THR A 77 6.71 -6.98 4.66
C THR A 77 7.81 -5.93 4.78
N GLY A 78 7.61 -4.88 5.59
CA GLY A 78 8.52 -3.75 5.74
C GLY A 78 8.39 -2.71 4.63
N ARG A 79 7.35 -2.79 3.79
CA ARG A 79 7.11 -1.80 2.74
C ARG A 79 6.41 -0.59 3.31
N GLU A 80 6.89 0.57 2.92
CA GLU A 80 6.28 1.86 3.22
C GLU A 80 5.03 2.12 2.36
N ILE A 81 3.95 2.54 3.02
CA ILE A 81 2.68 2.97 2.44
C ILE A 81 2.50 4.44 2.83
N VAL A 82 2.46 5.31 1.82
CA VAL A 82 2.31 6.77 2.00
C VAL A 82 0.98 7.20 1.38
N VAL A 83 0.16 7.88 2.18
CA VAL A 83 -1.02 8.62 1.71
C VAL A 83 -0.67 10.11 1.80
N PRO A 84 -0.33 10.78 0.69
CA PRO A 84 0.20 12.15 0.73
C PRO A 84 -0.86 13.22 1.00
N ALA A 85 -2.13 12.91 0.76
CA ALA A 85 -3.28 13.78 0.96
C ALA A 85 -4.52 12.91 1.23
N PRO A 86 -5.62 13.45 1.80
CA PRO A 86 -6.83 12.69 2.04
C PRO A 86 -7.38 12.03 0.77
N VAL A 87 -7.73 10.75 0.86
CA VAL A 87 -8.28 9.96 -0.26
C VAL A 87 -9.62 9.36 0.15
N VAL A 88 -10.65 9.62 -0.66
CA VAL A 88 -11.94 8.92 -0.54
C VAL A 88 -11.75 7.50 -1.08
N LEU A 89 -12.09 6.50 -0.27
CA LEU A 89 -12.00 5.11 -0.69
C LEU A 89 -13.18 4.78 -1.60
N SER A 90 -12.89 4.23 -2.77
CA SER A 90 -13.91 3.76 -3.71
C SER A 90 -14.37 2.36 -3.32
N GLU A 91 -15.67 2.12 -3.31
CA GLU A 91 -16.24 0.79 -3.08
C GLU A 91 -15.77 -0.22 -4.14
N ALA A 92 -15.66 0.23 -5.40
CA ALA A 92 -15.18 -0.60 -6.50
C ALA A 92 -13.73 -1.10 -6.30
N ASP A 93 -12.91 -0.35 -5.55
CA ASP A 93 -11.53 -0.78 -5.25
C ASP A 93 -11.50 -1.97 -4.27
N PHE A 94 -12.54 -2.12 -3.43
CA PHE A 94 -12.69 -3.25 -2.52
C PHE A 94 -13.32 -4.48 -3.17
N GLU A 95 -14.14 -4.29 -4.21
CA GLU A 95 -14.64 -5.40 -5.04
C GLU A 95 -13.51 -6.02 -5.88
N ALA A 96 -12.49 -5.23 -6.22
CA ALA A 96 -11.43 -5.66 -7.11
C ALA A 96 -10.52 -6.75 -6.53
N VAL A 97 -10.07 -6.66 -5.27
CA VAL A 97 -9.31 -7.74 -4.61
C VAL A 97 -9.32 -7.59 -3.09
N ASN A 98 -10.38 -8.03 -2.42
CA ASN A 98 -10.29 -8.42 -1.02
C ASN A 98 -10.60 -9.91 -0.96
N GLY A 99 -9.62 -10.77 -0.76
CA GLY A 99 -9.82 -12.19 -0.45
C GLY A 99 -10.62 -12.48 0.84
N ALA A 100 -11.44 -11.52 1.29
CA ALA A 100 -12.45 -11.62 2.34
C ALA A 100 -13.78 -12.21 1.84
N GLY A 101 -13.93 -12.48 0.54
CA GLY A 101 -14.93 -13.43 0.06
C GLY A 101 -14.43 -14.86 0.31
N GLY A 102 -14.79 -15.45 1.44
CA GLY A 102 -14.69 -16.91 1.56
C GLY A 102 -15.54 -17.56 0.45
N PRO A 103 -15.16 -18.74 -0.09
CA PRO A 103 -16.03 -19.45 -1.02
C PRO A 103 -17.34 -19.80 -0.28
N SER A 104 -18.41 -19.05 -0.52
CA SER A 104 -19.73 -19.33 0.03
C SER A 104 -20.58 -20.07 -0.99
N THR A 105 -21.12 -21.22 -0.60
CA THR A 105 -22.26 -21.87 -1.28
C THR A 105 -23.60 -21.50 -0.65
N GLU A 106 -23.61 -20.65 0.37
CA GLU A 106 -24.86 -20.19 0.99
C GLU A 106 -25.49 -19.03 0.18
N PRO A 107 -26.81 -19.08 -0.09
CA PRO A 107 -27.53 -17.93 -0.62
C PRO A 107 -27.55 -16.81 0.43
N TYR A 108 -27.29 -15.58 -0.01
CA TYR A 108 -27.36 -14.38 0.84
C TYR A 108 -28.73 -14.27 1.53
N PRO A 109 -28.78 -13.84 2.82
CA PRO A 109 -30.04 -13.65 3.51
C PRO A 109 -30.82 -12.50 2.86
N VAL A 110 -32.11 -12.75 2.63
CA VAL A 110 -33.11 -11.78 2.13
C VAL A 110 -33.50 -10.77 3.20
#